data_AF-A0A257MBE0-F1
#
_entry.id   AF-A0A257MBE0-F1
#
_cell.length_a   1.000
_cell.length_b   1.000
_cell.length_c   1.000
_cell.angle_alpha   90.00
_cell.angle_beta   90.00
_cell.angle_gamma   90.00
#
_symmetry.space_group_name_H-M   'P 1'
#
loop_
_entity.id
_entity.type
_entity.pdbx_description
1 polymer ?
#
loop_
_entity_poly.entity_id
_entity_poly.type
_entity_poly.pdbx_seq_one_letter_code
_entity_poly.pdbx_strand_id
1 'polypeptide(L)' 'MSAAKSGQHRKDIRPGITVDVVLKKDQRTGKRTRGVVKQLLTNSSFHPHGIKVRLEDGQVGRVAEIID' A
#
# COMPACT_ATOMS: atom_id res chain seq x y z
N MET A 1 -8.87 16.80 -8.22
CA MET A 1 -9.02 16.44 -6.80
C MET A 1 -9.30 14.95 -6.74
N SER A 2 -8.27 14.11 -6.62
CA SER A 2 -8.48 12.67 -6.45
C SER A 2 -8.79 12.42 -4.97
N ALA A 3 -9.94 11.83 -4.67
CA ALA A 3 -10.30 11.48 -3.31
C ALA A 3 -9.39 10.34 -2.85
N ALA A 4 -8.63 10.60 -1.77
CA ALA A 4 -7.78 9.61 -1.12
C ALA A 4 -8.60 8.35 -0.79
N LYS A 5 -8.27 7.22 -1.42
CA LYS A 5 -8.91 5.93 -1.14
C LYS A 5 -8.10 5.15 -0.11
N SER A 6 -8.80 4.42 0.77
CA SER A 6 -8.16 3.66 1.85
C SER A 6 -7.47 2.40 1.32
N GLY A 7 -6.28 2.07 1.86
CA GLY A 7 -5.49 0.91 1.46
C GLY A 7 -5.91 -0.44 2.04
N GLN A 8 -7.12 -0.55 2.63
CA GLN A 8 -7.52 -1.69 3.47
C GLN A 8 -8.18 -2.83 2.69
N HIS A 9 -8.79 -2.52 1.55
CA HIS A 9 -9.52 -3.49 0.74
C HIS A 9 -8.68 -3.96 -0.45
N ARG A 10 -8.57 -5.29 -0.59
CA ARG A 10 -7.78 -5.93 -1.66
C ARG A 10 -8.26 -5.55 -3.06
N LYS A 11 -9.59 -5.44 -3.25
CA LYS A 11 -10.23 -5.15 -4.54
C LYS A 11 -9.80 -3.80 -5.15
N ASP A 12 -9.39 -2.87 -4.28
CA ASP A 12 -9.02 -1.50 -4.65
C ASP A 12 -7.53 -1.37 -4.98
N ILE A 13 -6.74 -2.44 -4.77
CA ILE A 13 -5.29 -2.44 -4.99
C ILE A 13 -4.93 -3.45 -6.07
N ARG A 14 -4.24 -2.98 -7.11
CA ARG A 14 -3.78 -3.80 -8.24
C ARG A 14 -2.33 -3.44 -8.58
N PRO A 15 -1.54 -4.36 -9.16
CA PRO A 15 -0.24 -3.98 -9.71
C PRO A 15 -0.36 -2.81 -10.69
N GLY A 16 0.61 -1.91 -10.68
CA GLY A 16 0.68 -0.73 -11.55
C GLY A 16 0.10 0.57 -10.99
N ILE A 17 -0.61 0.55 -9.86
CA ILE A 17 -1.17 1.78 -9.26
C ILE A 17 -0.19 2.46 -8.31
N THR A 18 -0.31 3.78 -8.17
CA THR A 18 0.48 4.57 -7.22
C THR A 18 -0.13 4.51 -5.82
N VAL A 19 0.69 4.18 -4.83
CA VAL A 19 0.28 4.10 -3.42
C VAL A 19 1.30 4.75 -2.51
N ASP A 20 0.82 5.21 -1.35
CA ASP A 20 1.68 5.51 -0.22
C ASP A 20 1.65 4.33 0.76
N VAL A 21 2.83 3.78 1.07
CA VAL A 21 3.00 2.65 1.98
C VAL A 21 3.75 3.05 3.25
N VAL A 22 3.45 2.36 4.34
CA VAL A 22 4.30 2.37 5.55
C VAL A 22 5.20 1.14 5.51
N LEU A 23 6.50 1.37 5.44
CA LEU A 23 7.52 0.33 5.50
C LEU A 23 7.72 -0.13 6.94
N LYS A 24 8.25 -1.35 7.15
CA LYS A 24 8.51 -1.86 8.50
C LYS A 24 9.41 -0.93 9.33
N LYS A 25 10.46 -0.37 8.72
CA LYS A 25 11.38 0.58 9.36
C LYS A 25 10.70 1.89 9.79
N ASP A 26 9.61 2.24 9.10
CA ASP A 26 8.88 3.50 9.30
C ASP A 26 7.61 3.33 10.15
N GLN A 27 7.33 2.13 10.66
CA GLN A 27 6.14 1.87 11.50
C GLN A 27 6.11 2.71 12.79
N ARG A 28 7.27 3.04 13.36
CA ARG A 28 7.36 3.89 14.56
C ARG A 28 7.17 5.38 14.25
N THR A 29 7.58 5.82 13.07
CA THR A 29 7.56 7.23 12.67
C THR A 29 6.30 7.60 11.90
N GLY A 30 5.60 6.60 11.35
CA GLY A 30 4.47 6.81 10.45
C GLY A 30 4.87 7.35 9.08
N LYS A 31 6.18 7.39 8.76
CA LYS A 31 6.67 7.90 7.48
C LYS A 31 6.10 7.05 6.34
N ARG A 32 5.53 7.75 5.36
CA ARG A 32 4.99 7.14 4.15
C ARG A 32 6.01 7.20 3.02
N THR A 33 6.08 6.13 2.26
CA THR A 33 6.90 6.02 1.05
C THR A 33 5.96 5.83 -0.13
N ARG A 34 6.07 6.70 -1.12
CA ARG A 34 5.32 6.59 -2.36
C ARG A 34 5.98 5.58 -3.29
N GLY A 35 5.19 4.76 -3.96
CA GLY A 35 5.68 3.92 -5.05
C GLY A 35 4.57 3.21 -5.81
N VAL A 36 4.97 2.47 -6.84
CA VAL A 36 4.08 1.69 -7.69
C VAL A 36 3.99 0.25 -7.19
N VAL A 37 2.78 -0.29 -7.09
CA VAL A 37 2.56 -1.67 -6.65
C VAL A 37 3.08 -2.65 -7.71
N LYS A 38 3.99 -3.55 -7.31
CA LYS A 38 4.40 -4.70 -8.13
C LYS A 38 3.53 -5.92 -7.87
N GLN A 39 3.29 -6.24 -6.59
CA GLN A 39 2.57 -7.46 -6.21
C GLN A 39 1.90 -7.31 -4.83
N LEU A 40 0.71 -7.90 -4.67
CA LEU A 40 0.04 -8.04 -3.38
C LEU A 40 0.55 -9.29 -2.64
N LEU A 41 0.79 -9.16 -1.33
CA LEU A 41 1.41 -10.20 -0.48
C LEU A 41 0.50 -10.75 0.62
N THR A 42 -0.78 -10.37 0.65
CA THR A 42 -1.79 -10.98 1.52
C THR A 42 -2.87 -11.65 0.69
N ASN A 43 -3.77 -12.43 1.30
CA ASN A 43 -4.86 -13.11 0.58
C ASN A 43 -6.26 -12.61 0.97
N SER A 44 -6.46 -12.20 2.23
CA SER A 44 -7.76 -11.74 2.70
C SER A 44 -8.24 -10.47 1.98
N SER A 45 -9.56 -10.32 1.87
CA SER A 45 -10.20 -9.20 1.18
C SER A 45 -10.07 -7.87 1.95
N PHE A 46 -9.95 -7.93 3.27
CA PHE A 46 -9.83 -6.78 4.17
C PHE A 46 -8.66 -6.95 5.14
N HIS A 47 -7.91 -5.87 5.35
CA HIS A 47 -6.81 -5.82 6.30
C HIS A 47 -6.82 -4.48 7.08
N PRO A 48 -6.94 -4.50 8.42
CA PRO A 48 -7.09 -3.28 9.23
C PRO A 48 -5.96 -2.26 9.07
N HIS A 49 -4.73 -2.75 8.88
CA HIS A 49 -3.54 -1.92 8.72
C HIS A 49 -3.13 -1.72 7.26
N GLY A 50 -4.00 -2.10 6.32
CA GLY A 50 -3.71 -2.04 4.89
C GLY A 50 -3.21 -3.36 4.29
N ILE A 51 -3.42 -3.48 2.99
CA ILE A 51 -2.90 -4.58 2.17
C ILE A 51 -1.37 -4.53 2.18
N LYS A 52 -0.74 -5.68 2.39
CA LYS A 52 0.72 -5.78 2.27
C LYS A 52 1.08 -5.89 0.79
N VAL A 53 1.98 -5.04 0.32
CA VAL A 53 2.42 -5.03 -1.08
C VAL A 53 3.94 -5.03 -1.18
N ARG A 54 4.44 -5.48 -2.32
CA ARG A 54 5.78 -5.22 -2.82
C ARG A 54 5.68 -4.10 -3.86
N LEU A 55 6.53 -3.09 -3.74
CA LEU A 55 6.68 -2.03 -4.73
C LEU A 55 7.62 -2.46 -5.87
N GLU A 56 7.61 -1.74 -6.99
CA GLU A 56 8.48 -2.04 -8.14
C GLU A 56 9.97 -2.01 -7.80
N ASP A 57 10.38 -1.11 -6.91
CA ASP A 57 11.75 -0.99 -6.38
C ASP A 57 12.13 -2.11 -5.38
N GLY A 58 11.21 -3.05 -5.13
CA GLY A 58 11.41 -4.20 -4.25
C GLY A 58 11.08 -3.97 -2.78
N GLN A 59 10.76 -2.73 -2.37
CA GLN A 59 10.38 -2.43 -0.99
C GLN A 59 9.05 -3.08 -0.62
N VAL A 60 8.88 -3.41 0.67
CA VAL A 60 7.69 -4.09 1.18
C VAL A 60 7.06 -3.28 2.30
N GLY A 61 5.77 -2.97 2.16
CA GLY A 61 5.03 -2.12 3.09
C GLY A 61 3.56 -2.47 3.17
N ARG A 62 2.86 -1.78 4.06
CA ARG A 62 1.39 -1.78 4.18
C ARG A 62 0.85 -0.55 3.48
N VAL A 63 -0.13 -0.70 2.58
CA VAL A 63 -0.75 0.45 1.90
C VAL A 63 -1.53 1.29 2.91
N ALA A 64 -1.13 2.55 3.06
CA ALA A 64 -1.85 3.52 3.87
C ALA A 64 -2.90 4.24 3.04
N GLU A 65 -2.55 4.61 1.80
CA GLU A 65 -3.38 5.43 0.92
C GLU A 65 -3.14 5.04 -0.54
N ILE A 66 -4.23 5.02 -1.31
CA ILE A 66 -4.20 4.84 -2.76
C ILE A 66 -4.27 6.24 -3.38
N ILE A 67 -3.25 6.56 -4.17
CA ILE A 67 -3.10 7.88 -4.81
C ILE A 67 -3.76 7.89 -6.20
N ASP A 68 -3.79 6.71 -6.83
CA ASP A 68 -4.14 6.49 -8.25
C ASP A 68 -3.14 7.22 -9.17
#